data_AF-A0A453Q104-F1
#
_entry.id   AF-A0A453Q104-F1
#
_cell.length_a   1.000
_cell.length_b   1.000
_cell.length_c   1.000
_cell.angle_alpha   90.00
_cell.angle_beta   90.00
_cell.angle_gamma   90.00
#
_symmetry.space_group_name_H-M   'P 1'
#
loop_
_entity.id
_entity.type
_entity.pdbx_description
1 polymer ?
#
loop_
_entity_poly.entity_id
_entity_poly.type
_entity_poly.pdbx_seq_one_letter_code
_entity_poly.pdbx_strand_id
1 'polypeptide(L)'
;SNQHRELSSSDLSLLPTRSLGLERKSERRAKTTSSPTVDLICQQACCQLHIYPISLQYLHITMGGLSMEHPWAFAFGLLGNVISFSSLLAPIPTFYRIFKSKSTEGFQSVPYVVALFSAMLWIFYALVKTGEGLLISINAAGCVIETVYIVMYLVYADRKAKIFTAKIVVLLNIAGFGLIFLLTLFAFHGETRVVSLGWICVGFSVCVFVAPLSIIVSPF
;
A
#
# COMPACT_ATOMS: atom_id res chain seq x y z
N SER A 1 -4.81 26.37 -68.00
CA SER A 1 -4.26 25.31 -67.16
C SER A 1 -4.03 25.87 -65.77
N ASN A 2 -4.80 25.37 -64.81
CA ASN A 2 -4.54 25.31 -63.36
C ASN A 2 -4.36 26.60 -62.55
N GLN A 3 -5.51 27.12 -62.12
CA GLN A 3 -5.88 27.51 -60.76
C GLN A 3 -4.84 27.19 -59.65
N HIS A 4 -4.24 28.22 -59.05
CA HIS A 4 -3.86 28.21 -57.64
C HIS A 4 -4.04 29.62 -57.08
N ARG A 5 -5.05 29.77 -56.21
CA ARG A 5 -5.34 30.99 -55.46
C ARG A 5 -4.12 31.42 -54.66
N GLU A 6 -3.88 32.72 -54.66
CA GLU A 6 -3.09 33.40 -53.65
C GLU A 6 -3.58 33.04 -52.25
N LEU A 7 -2.65 32.70 -51.37
CA LEU A 7 -2.84 32.88 -49.93
C LEU A 7 -1.73 33.82 -49.45
N SER A 8 -2.10 35.08 -49.31
CA SER A 8 -1.30 36.15 -48.73
C SER A 8 -0.86 35.77 -47.31
N SER A 9 0.35 36.20 -46.91
CA SER A 9 0.91 36.02 -45.55
C SER A 9 0.09 36.66 -44.43
N SER A 10 -1.07 37.26 -44.76
CA SER A 10 -2.07 37.81 -43.85
C SER A 10 -2.94 36.73 -43.17
N ASP A 11 -3.04 35.54 -43.75
CA ASP A 11 -3.89 34.46 -43.20
C ASP A 11 -3.19 33.56 -42.17
N LEU A 12 -1.86 33.63 -42.07
CA LEU A 12 -1.08 32.89 -41.06
C LEU A 12 -0.95 33.67 -39.72
N SER A 13 -1.61 34.81 -39.60
CA SER A 13 -1.73 35.60 -38.36
C SER A 13 -3.00 35.30 -37.55
N LEU A 14 -3.89 34.45 -38.07
CA LEU A 14 -5.19 34.14 -37.46
C LEU A 14 -5.29 32.76 -36.81
N LEU A 15 -4.20 31.98 -36.76
CA LEU A 15 -4.17 30.80 -35.90
C LEU A 15 -4.17 31.26 -34.44
N PRO A 16 -5.14 30.83 -33.61
CA PRO A 16 -5.29 31.38 -32.27
C PRO A 16 -4.01 31.12 -31.47
N THR A 17 -3.28 32.17 -31.08
CA THR A 17 -2.26 32.13 -30.02
C THR A 17 -2.82 31.51 -28.72
N ARG A 18 -4.15 31.47 -28.60
CA ARG A 18 -4.90 30.73 -27.58
C ARG A 18 -4.72 29.21 -27.66
N SER A 19 -4.67 28.57 -28.84
CA SER A 19 -4.49 27.12 -28.95
C SER A 19 -3.05 26.70 -28.62
N LEU A 20 -2.05 27.44 -29.11
CA LEU A 20 -0.62 27.22 -28.80
C LEU A 20 -0.28 27.50 -27.33
N GLY A 21 -0.97 28.47 -26.71
CA GLY A 21 -0.86 28.77 -25.28
C GLY A 21 -1.59 27.75 -24.40
N LEU A 22 -2.71 27.20 -24.87
CA LEU A 22 -3.44 26.11 -24.20
C LEU A 22 -2.72 24.77 -24.33
N GLU A 23 -2.13 24.46 -25.48
CA GLU A 23 -1.23 23.31 -25.68
C GLU A 23 0.00 23.44 -24.77
N ARG A 24 0.72 24.57 -24.76
CA ARG A 24 1.86 24.76 -23.83
C ARG A 24 1.46 24.79 -22.36
N LYS A 25 0.19 25.02 -22.02
CA LYS A 25 -0.34 24.98 -20.65
C LYS A 25 -0.90 23.59 -20.30
N SER A 26 -1.42 22.83 -21.27
CA SER A 26 -1.82 21.43 -21.12
C SER A 26 -0.58 20.55 -21.02
N GLU A 27 0.46 20.82 -21.81
CA GLU A 27 1.73 20.11 -21.82
C GLU A 27 2.59 20.44 -20.59
N ARG A 28 2.55 21.70 -20.09
CA ARG A 28 3.09 22.03 -18.75
C ARG A 28 2.25 21.45 -17.61
N ARG A 29 0.93 21.39 -17.73
CA ARG A 29 0.07 20.75 -16.72
C ARG A 29 0.26 19.23 -16.72
N ALA A 30 0.55 18.60 -17.86
CA ALA A 30 0.86 17.19 -18.00
C ALA A 30 2.27 16.84 -17.47
N LYS A 31 3.27 17.72 -17.65
CA LYS A 31 4.61 17.56 -17.07
C LYS A 31 4.73 17.93 -15.58
N THR A 32 3.73 18.62 -15.00
CA THR A 32 3.76 19.08 -13.58
C THR A 32 2.83 18.27 -12.67
N THR A 33 2.25 17.17 -13.15
CA THR A 33 1.37 16.28 -12.35
C THR A 33 2.05 14.99 -11.90
N SER A 34 3.37 14.91 -11.89
CA SER A 34 4.06 13.97 -11.00
C SER A 34 4.53 14.77 -9.78
N SER A 35 3.79 14.63 -8.67
CA SER A 35 4.27 15.14 -7.39
C SER A 35 5.52 14.32 -7.07
N PRO A 36 6.65 14.91 -6.63
CA PRO A 36 7.83 14.16 -6.23
C PRO A 36 7.52 13.12 -5.14
N THR A 37 6.41 13.29 -4.42
CA THR A 37 5.86 12.30 -3.46
C THR A 37 5.18 11.12 -4.13
N VAL A 38 4.48 11.31 -5.25
CA VAL A 38 3.91 10.21 -6.06
C VAL A 38 5.04 9.48 -6.75
N ASP A 39 6.07 10.17 -7.20
CA ASP A 39 7.28 9.53 -7.74
C ASP A 39 8.06 8.80 -6.65
N LEU A 40 8.14 9.31 -5.41
CA LEU A 40 8.77 8.60 -4.29
C LEU A 40 7.95 7.40 -3.80
N ILE A 41 6.62 7.46 -3.87
CA ILE A 41 5.75 6.32 -3.54
C ILE A 41 5.68 5.33 -4.69
N CYS A 42 5.76 5.80 -5.93
CA CYS A 42 5.99 4.96 -7.10
C CYS A 42 7.38 4.34 -7.02
N GLN A 43 8.41 5.06 -6.56
CA GLN A 43 9.75 4.55 -6.27
C GLN A 43 9.72 3.56 -5.10
N GLN A 44 8.90 3.78 -4.07
CA GLN A 44 8.69 2.82 -2.98
C GLN A 44 7.97 1.58 -3.50
N ALA A 45 6.93 1.74 -4.31
CA ALA A 45 6.19 0.67 -4.97
C ALA A 45 7.04 -0.06 -6.03
N CYS A 46 8.00 0.62 -6.67
CA CYS A 46 8.89 0.12 -7.71
C CYS A 46 10.16 -0.50 -7.09
N CYS A 47 10.64 -0.01 -5.95
CA CYS A 47 11.56 -0.73 -5.06
C CYS A 47 10.87 -1.98 -4.46
N GLN A 48 9.56 -1.90 -4.18
CA GLN A 48 8.69 -3.05 -3.89
C GLN A 48 8.27 -3.83 -5.15
N LEU A 49 8.72 -3.43 -6.35
CA LEU A 49 8.61 -4.18 -7.60
C LEU A 49 9.97 -4.76 -8.01
N HIS A 50 11.08 -4.29 -7.43
CA HIS A 50 12.34 -5.02 -7.32
C HIS A 50 12.31 -6.10 -6.21
N ILE A 51 11.10 -6.42 -5.74
CA ILE A 51 10.67 -7.57 -4.92
C ILE A 51 10.21 -8.74 -5.81
N TYR A 52 10.41 -8.69 -7.12
CA TYR A 52 10.42 -9.89 -7.96
C TYR A 52 11.32 -11.05 -7.44
N PRO A 53 12.42 -10.86 -6.67
CA PRO A 53 13.06 -11.97 -5.96
C PRO A 53 12.21 -12.56 -4.82
N ILE A 54 11.18 -11.87 -4.30
CA ILE A 54 10.23 -12.46 -3.35
C ILE A 54 9.32 -13.46 -4.07
N SER A 55 8.94 -13.25 -5.34
CA SER A 55 8.22 -14.27 -6.15
C SER A 55 9.01 -15.58 -6.29
N LEU A 56 10.34 -15.50 -6.37
CA LEU A 56 11.23 -16.68 -6.40
C LEU A 56 11.44 -17.29 -5.00
N GLN A 57 11.46 -16.47 -3.95
CA GLN A 57 11.49 -16.92 -2.56
C GLN A 57 10.14 -17.54 -2.11
N TYR A 58 9.01 -17.08 -2.63
CA TYR A 58 7.66 -17.62 -2.39
C TYR A 58 7.53 -19.06 -2.91
N LEU A 59 8.12 -19.37 -4.08
CA LEU A 59 8.13 -20.73 -4.60
C LEU A 59 8.99 -21.68 -3.73
N HIS A 60 9.99 -21.14 -3.03
CA HIS A 60 10.85 -21.90 -2.12
C HIS A 60 10.24 -22.07 -0.72
N ILE A 61 9.54 -21.06 -0.20
CA ILE A 61 8.87 -21.09 1.12
C ILE A 61 7.62 -21.99 1.11
N THR A 62 6.93 -22.11 -0.03
CA THR A 62 5.74 -22.97 -0.16
C THR A 62 6.06 -24.47 -0.04
N MET A 63 7.33 -24.88 -0.21
CA MET A 63 7.73 -26.29 -0.10
C MET A 63 8.32 -26.71 1.26
N GLY A 64 8.48 -25.79 2.23
CA GLY A 64 9.29 -26.05 3.44
C GLY A 64 8.60 -25.88 4.81
N GLY A 65 7.33 -25.46 4.87
CA GLY A 65 6.71 -25.00 6.14
C GLY A 65 5.46 -25.75 6.60
N LEU A 66 5.12 -26.89 6.02
CA LEU A 66 3.95 -27.67 6.42
C LEU A 66 4.35 -28.74 7.43
N SER A 67 4.47 -28.34 8.69
CA SER A 67 4.60 -29.30 9.79
C SER A 67 3.30 -30.10 9.91
N MET A 68 3.25 -31.26 9.26
CA MET A 68 2.15 -32.24 9.30
C MET A 68 1.95 -32.90 10.68
N GLU A 69 2.66 -32.43 11.70
CA GLU A 69 2.66 -33.01 13.06
C GLU A 69 1.33 -32.75 13.80
N HIS A 70 0.60 -31.68 13.45
CA HIS A 70 -0.68 -31.30 14.08
C HIS A 70 -1.76 -30.92 13.05
N PRO A 71 -2.55 -31.90 12.55
CA PRO A 71 -3.56 -31.68 11.52
C PRO A 71 -4.60 -30.60 11.88
N TRP A 72 -4.97 -30.49 13.16
CA TRP A 72 -5.92 -29.49 13.63
C TRP A 72 -5.39 -28.06 13.52
N ALA A 73 -4.14 -27.83 13.92
CA ALA A 73 -3.50 -26.51 13.82
C ALA A 73 -3.40 -26.06 12.36
N PHE A 74 -3.07 -27.00 11.46
CA PHE A 74 -3.05 -26.73 10.03
C PHE A 74 -4.44 -26.40 9.48
N ALA A 75 -5.47 -27.18 9.85
CA ALA A 75 -6.84 -26.95 9.40
C ALA A 75 -7.38 -25.56 9.85
N PHE A 76 -7.18 -25.20 11.12
CA PHE A 76 -7.57 -23.88 11.62
C PHE A 76 -6.74 -22.76 10.99
N GLY A 77 -5.44 -22.98 10.75
CA GLY A 77 -4.59 -22.02 10.04
C GLY A 77 -5.06 -21.75 8.60
N LEU A 78 -5.47 -22.80 7.89
CA LEU A 78 -6.01 -22.70 6.54
C LEU A 78 -7.36 -21.98 6.53
N LEU A 79 -8.26 -22.34 7.45
CA LEU A 79 -9.55 -21.66 7.60
C LEU A 79 -9.37 -20.17 7.93
N GLY A 80 -8.44 -19.86 8.84
CA GLY A 80 -8.06 -18.49 9.18
C GLY A 80 -7.56 -17.72 7.96
N ASN A 81 -6.69 -18.31 7.14
CA ASN A 81 -6.20 -17.71 5.90
C ASN A 81 -7.36 -17.37 4.94
N VAL A 82 -8.32 -18.27 4.74
CA VAL A 82 -9.49 -18.04 3.86
C VAL A 82 -10.34 -16.87 4.35
N ILE A 83 -10.63 -16.82 5.66
CA ILE A 83 -11.43 -15.75 6.27
C ILE A 83 -10.67 -14.42 6.17
N SER A 84 -9.39 -14.41 6.53
CA SER A 84 -8.54 -13.21 6.45
C SER A 84 -8.42 -12.70 5.02
N PHE A 85 -8.27 -13.58 4.02
CA PHE A 85 -8.20 -13.16 2.62
C PHE A 85 -9.51 -12.52 2.18
N SER A 86 -10.65 -13.10 2.57
CA SER A 86 -11.96 -12.52 2.31
C SER A 86 -12.11 -11.13 2.96
N SER A 87 -11.58 -10.94 4.17
CA SER A 87 -11.56 -9.66 4.87
C SER A 87 -10.65 -8.62 4.20
N LEU A 88 -9.49 -9.01 3.66
CA LEU A 88 -8.60 -8.13 2.89
C LEU A 88 -9.26 -7.62 1.60
N LEU A 89 -10.18 -8.39 1.02
CA LEU A 89 -10.94 -7.99 -0.16
C LEU A 89 -12.19 -7.16 0.17
N ALA A 90 -12.58 -7.05 1.44
CA ALA A 90 -13.77 -6.30 1.85
C ALA A 90 -13.78 -4.82 1.40
N PRO A 91 -12.63 -4.10 1.33
CA PRO A 91 -12.59 -2.73 0.84
C PRO A 91 -12.70 -2.56 -0.69
N ILE A 92 -12.77 -3.65 -1.48
CA ILE A 92 -12.87 -3.56 -2.96
C ILE A 92 -14.02 -2.66 -3.42
N PRO A 93 -15.26 -2.79 -2.92
CA PRO A 93 -16.36 -1.93 -3.35
C PRO A 93 -16.11 -0.45 -3.06
N THR A 94 -15.44 -0.15 -1.94
CA THR A 94 -15.04 1.21 -1.56
C THR A 94 -14.04 1.78 -2.56
N PHE A 95 -12.99 1.03 -2.89
CA PHE A 95 -12.00 1.49 -3.87
C PHE A 95 -12.54 1.54 -5.29
N TYR A 96 -13.49 0.68 -5.64
CA TYR A 96 -14.22 0.78 -6.90
C TYR A 96 -14.98 2.12 -7.01
N ARG A 97 -15.61 2.58 -5.92
CA ARG A 97 -16.23 3.92 -5.86
C ARG A 97 -15.19 5.02 -6.04
N ILE A 98 -14.07 4.96 -5.33
CA ILE A 98 -12.97 5.94 -5.47
C ILE A 98 -12.47 6.01 -6.92
N PHE A 99 -12.31 4.86 -7.57
CA PHE A 99 -11.90 4.79 -8.97
C PHE A 99 -12.92 5.43 -9.91
N LYS A 100 -14.22 5.23 -9.65
CA LYS A 100 -15.32 5.76 -10.48
C LYS A 100 -15.53 7.26 -10.27
N SER A 101 -15.51 7.72 -9.02
CA SER A 101 -15.72 9.13 -8.65
C SER A 101 -14.48 10.00 -8.88
N LYS A 102 -13.31 9.37 -9.06
CA LYS A 102 -12.00 10.03 -9.18
C LYS A 102 -11.68 10.90 -7.95
N SER A 103 -12.25 10.55 -6.80
CA SER A 103 -12.12 11.25 -5.53
C SER A 103 -12.19 10.24 -4.39
N THR A 104 -11.51 10.52 -3.27
CA THR A 104 -11.60 9.65 -2.09
C THR A 104 -12.92 9.81 -1.33
N GLU A 105 -13.84 10.68 -1.73
CA GLU A 105 -15.18 10.83 -1.13
C GLU A 105 -15.20 10.93 0.41
N GLY A 106 -14.11 11.43 1.02
CA GLY A 106 -13.95 11.50 2.48
C GLY A 106 -13.43 10.23 3.16
N PHE A 107 -13.22 9.13 2.43
CA PHE A 107 -12.56 7.93 2.94
C PHE A 107 -11.16 8.25 3.47
N GLN A 108 -10.77 7.56 4.53
CA GLN A 108 -9.49 7.75 5.21
C GLN A 108 -8.47 6.69 4.77
N SER A 109 -7.21 7.11 4.64
CA SER A 109 -6.10 6.19 4.30
C SER A 109 -5.54 5.42 5.50
N VAL A 110 -5.80 5.92 6.72
CA VAL A 110 -5.21 5.40 7.96
C VAL A 110 -5.40 3.90 8.14
N PRO A 111 -6.59 3.31 7.92
CA PRO A 111 -6.79 1.87 8.10
C PRO A 111 -5.83 1.02 7.26
N TYR A 112 -5.60 1.41 6.00
CA TYR A 112 -4.73 0.67 5.08
C TYR A 112 -3.25 0.80 5.46
N VAL A 113 -2.83 2.00 5.89
CA VAL A 113 -1.45 2.25 6.36
C VAL A 113 -1.14 1.49 7.65
N VAL A 114 -2.11 1.40 8.56
CA VAL A 114 -2.03 0.64 9.82
C VAL A 114 -2.05 -0.87 9.56
N ALA A 115 -2.89 -1.34 8.64
CA ALA A 115 -2.96 -2.74 8.24
C ALA A 115 -1.64 -3.21 7.58
N LEU A 116 -1.06 -2.39 6.68
CA LEU A 116 0.24 -2.67 6.08
C LEU A 116 1.34 -2.82 7.16
N PHE A 117 1.37 -1.93 8.14
CA PHE A 117 2.33 -2.00 9.24
C PHE A 117 2.16 -3.26 10.08
N SER A 118 0.92 -3.62 10.41
CA SER A 118 0.60 -4.87 11.12
C SER A 118 1.11 -6.08 10.34
N ALA A 119 0.84 -6.14 9.03
CA ALA A 119 1.27 -7.25 8.18
C ALA A 119 2.80 -7.38 8.15
N MET A 120 3.53 -6.28 8.05
CA MET A 120 5.00 -6.30 8.12
C MET A 120 5.53 -6.81 9.48
N LEU A 121 4.92 -6.40 10.59
CA LEU A 121 5.29 -6.89 11.93
C LEU A 121 5.08 -8.41 12.05
N TRP A 122 3.94 -8.92 11.59
CA TRP A 122 3.63 -10.35 11.64
C TRP A 122 4.54 -11.17 10.73
N ILE A 123 4.89 -10.66 9.55
CA ILE A 123 5.92 -11.29 8.70
C ILE A 123 7.26 -11.33 9.44
N PHE A 124 7.68 -10.23 10.05
CA PHE A 124 8.94 -10.19 10.78
C PHE A 124 8.96 -11.19 11.94
N TYR A 125 7.89 -11.24 12.74
CA TYR A 125 7.73 -12.23 13.80
C TYR A 125 7.83 -13.67 13.26
N ALA A 126 7.10 -13.98 12.19
CA ALA A 126 7.07 -15.32 11.60
C ALA A 126 8.43 -15.75 11.04
N LEU A 127 9.17 -14.83 10.42
CA LEU A 127 10.53 -15.07 9.94
C LEU A 127 11.51 -15.35 11.08
N VAL A 128 11.36 -14.68 12.23
CA VAL A 128 12.23 -14.89 13.40
C VAL A 128 11.88 -16.18 14.15
N LYS A 129 10.59 -16.54 14.22
CA LYS A 129 10.13 -17.76 14.90
C LYS A 129 10.40 -19.04 14.10
N THR A 130 10.43 -18.95 12.76
CA THR A 130 10.53 -20.09 11.81
C THR A 130 9.34 -21.06 11.87
N GLY A 131 9.06 -21.75 10.76
CA GLY A 131 7.96 -22.74 10.68
C GLY A 131 6.53 -22.16 10.57
N GLU A 132 6.38 -20.84 10.52
CA GLU A 132 5.07 -20.15 10.51
C GLU A 132 4.61 -19.81 9.07
N GLY A 133 4.61 -20.80 8.16
CA GLY A 133 4.37 -20.58 6.73
C GLY A 133 2.99 -19.98 6.40
N LEU A 134 1.94 -20.44 7.08
CA LEU A 134 0.57 -19.93 6.91
C LEU A 134 0.38 -18.49 7.43
N LEU A 135 1.19 -18.08 8.41
CA LEU A 135 1.16 -16.72 8.93
C LEU A 135 1.89 -15.77 7.97
N ILE A 136 2.99 -16.24 7.36
CA ILE A 136 3.69 -15.51 6.30
C ILE A 136 2.79 -15.32 5.09
N SER A 137 2.10 -16.36 4.61
CA SER A 137 1.28 -16.29 3.38
C SER A 137 0.18 -15.24 3.45
N ILE A 138 -0.58 -15.20 4.54
CA ILE A 138 -1.69 -14.25 4.65
C ILE A 138 -1.23 -12.81 4.80
N ASN A 139 -0.20 -12.58 5.61
CA ASN A 139 0.32 -11.22 5.82
C ASN A 139 1.09 -10.73 4.59
N ALA A 140 1.74 -11.62 3.84
CA ALA A 140 2.29 -11.32 2.53
C ALA A 140 1.22 -10.83 1.54
N ALA A 141 0.12 -11.56 1.41
CA ALA A 141 -1.02 -11.14 0.60
C ALA A 141 -1.58 -9.79 1.09
N GLY A 142 -1.68 -9.62 2.42
CA GLY A 142 -2.05 -8.36 3.06
C GLY A 142 -1.15 -7.20 2.64
N CYS A 143 0.17 -7.35 2.72
CA CYS A 143 1.12 -6.32 2.30
C CYS A 143 0.90 -5.88 0.85
N VAL A 144 0.68 -6.83 -0.06
CA VAL A 144 0.43 -6.52 -1.48
C VAL A 144 -0.89 -5.76 -1.65
N ILE A 145 -1.98 -6.29 -1.07
CA ILE A 145 -3.32 -5.72 -1.21
C ILE A 145 -3.40 -4.32 -0.59
N GLU A 146 -2.89 -4.15 0.64
CA GLU A 146 -2.89 -2.86 1.34
C GLU A 146 -2.02 -1.83 0.63
N THR A 147 -0.89 -2.24 0.04
CA THR A 147 -0.07 -1.35 -0.79
C THR A 147 -0.85 -0.87 -2.02
N VAL A 148 -1.58 -1.76 -2.71
CA VAL A 148 -2.43 -1.39 -3.84
C VAL A 148 -3.50 -0.37 -3.42
N TYR A 149 -4.16 -0.58 -2.27
CA TYR A 149 -5.13 0.36 -1.72
C TYR A 149 -4.52 1.73 -1.40
N ILE A 150 -3.35 1.77 -0.76
CA ILE A 150 -2.64 3.02 -0.46
C ILE A 150 -2.26 3.75 -1.75
N VAL A 151 -1.75 3.04 -2.76
CA VAL A 151 -1.41 3.63 -4.06
C VAL A 151 -2.65 4.22 -4.73
N MET A 152 -3.76 3.47 -4.79
CA MET A 152 -5.01 3.98 -5.35
C MET A 152 -5.51 5.21 -4.59
N TYR A 153 -5.44 5.20 -3.25
CA TYR A 153 -5.81 6.35 -2.43
C TYR A 153 -4.98 7.59 -2.81
N LEU A 154 -3.66 7.44 -2.91
CA LEU A 154 -2.76 8.53 -3.24
C LEU A 154 -2.92 9.05 -4.67
N VAL A 155 -3.39 8.22 -5.61
CA VAL A 155 -3.72 8.67 -6.96
C VAL A 155 -4.94 9.61 -6.92
N TYR A 156 -6.00 9.24 -6.21
CA TYR A 156 -7.30 9.92 -6.25
C TYR A 156 -7.57 10.93 -5.13
N ALA A 157 -6.77 10.94 -4.06
CA ALA A 157 -6.94 11.86 -2.92
C ALA A 157 -6.67 13.33 -3.30
N ASP A 158 -7.14 14.27 -2.48
CA ASP A 158 -6.74 15.67 -2.61
C ASP A 158 -5.29 15.89 -2.14
N ARG A 159 -4.71 17.05 -2.43
CA ARG A 159 -3.30 17.35 -2.09
C ARG A 159 -3.02 17.25 -0.58
N LYS A 160 -3.96 17.64 0.28
CA LYS A 160 -3.77 17.63 1.73
C LYS A 160 -3.76 16.19 2.25
N ALA A 161 -4.74 15.40 1.83
CA ALA A 161 -4.85 13.98 2.14
C ALA A 161 -3.65 13.20 1.59
N LYS A 162 -3.18 13.47 0.37
CA LYS A 162 -1.96 12.84 -0.18
C LYS A 162 -0.73 13.07 0.70
N ILE A 163 -0.50 14.32 1.11
CA ILE A 163 0.65 14.66 1.96
C ILE A 163 0.50 13.98 3.33
N PHE A 164 -0.70 13.99 3.91
CA PHE A 164 -0.96 13.31 5.16
C PHE A 164 -0.69 11.80 5.05
N THR A 165 -1.25 11.13 4.05
CA THR A 165 -1.04 9.70 3.79
C THR A 165 0.44 9.38 3.59
N ALA A 166 1.15 10.15 2.76
CA ALA A 166 2.57 9.94 2.53
C ALA A 166 3.39 10.08 3.83
N LYS A 167 3.06 11.08 4.66
CA LYS A 167 3.71 11.27 5.97
C LYS A 167 3.49 10.08 6.89
N ILE A 168 2.26 9.57 7.02
CA ILE A 168 1.98 8.44 7.90
C ILE A 168 2.59 7.13 7.36
N VAL A 169 2.67 6.94 6.04
CA VAL A 169 3.39 5.80 5.43
C VAL A 169 4.86 5.86 5.79
N VAL A 170 5.53 6.98 5.55
CA VAL A 170 6.96 7.14 5.88
C VAL A 170 7.20 6.98 7.38
N LEU A 171 6.39 7.63 8.22
CA LEU A 171 6.58 7.61 9.66
C LEU A 171 6.32 6.23 10.27
N LEU A 172 5.20 5.59 9.95
CA LEU A 172 4.83 4.32 10.56
C LEU A 172 5.51 3.13 9.88
N ASN A 173 5.38 3.04 8.55
CA ASN A 173 5.79 1.85 7.80
C ASN A 173 7.29 1.80 7.50
N ILE A 174 7.97 2.95 7.39
CA ILE A 174 9.41 2.96 7.14
C ILE A 174 10.16 3.24 8.44
N ALA A 175 9.96 4.41 9.06
CA ALA A 175 10.70 4.80 10.24
C ALA A 175 10.33 3.95 11.47
N GLY A 176 9.03 3.77 11.74
CA GLY A 176 8.55 2.96 12.86
C GLY A 176 8.96 1.49 12.74
N PHE A 177 8.74 0.88 11.57
CA PHE A 177 9.11 -0.52 11.34
C PHE A 177 10.63 -0.69 11.37
N GLY A 178 11.38 0.21 10.72
CA GLY A 178 12.84 0.21 10.73
C GLY A 178 13.40 0.36 12.15
N LEU A 179 12.82 1.21 12.99
CA LEU A 179 13.22 1.35 14.38
C LEU A 179 12.97 0.05 15.16
N ILE A 180 11.78 -0.54 15.05
CA ILE A 180 11.47 -1.82 15.71
C ILE A 180 12.41 -2.92 15.24
N PHE A 181 12.65 -3.00 13.93
CA PHE A 181 13.55 -3.97 13.33
C PHE A 181 14.97 -3.84 13.90
N LEU A 182 15.54 -2.64 13.88
CA LEU A 182 16.89 -2.38 14.40
C LEU A 182 16.99 -2.64 15.90
N LEU A 183 16.06 -2.09 16.70
CA LEU A 183 16.03 -2.31 18.14
C LEU A 183 15.93 -3.80 18.45
N THR A 184 15.11 -4.54 17.70
CA THR A 184 14.92 -5.96 17.94
C THR A 184 16.17 -6.77 17.62
N LEU A 185 16.87 -6.43 16.54
CA LEU A 185 18.11 -7.12 16.15
C LEU A 185 19.26 -6.85 17.11
N PHE A 186 19.38 -5.61 17.63
CA PHE A 186 20.49 -5.24 18.50
C PHE A 186 20.23 -5.48 19.99
N ALA A 187 18.99 -5.32 20.46
CA ALA A 187 18.66 -5.43 21.89
C ALA A 187 18.29 -6.85 22.34
N PHE A 188 17.76 -7.70 21.44
CA PHE A 188 17.27 -9.03 21.80
C PHE A 188 17.96 -10.15 21.02
N HIS A 189 18.19 -11.28 21.70
CA HIS A 189 18.91 -12.43 21.16
C HIS A 189 18.13 -13.73 21.40
N GLY A 190 18.21 -14.66 20.45
CA GLY A 190 17.56 -15.98 20.56
C GLY A 190 16.06 -15.89 20.84
N GLU A 191 15.56 -16.68 21.80
CA GLU A 191 14.14 -16.77 22.13
C GLU A 191 13.55 -15.46 22.66
N THR A 192 14.34 -14.65 23.39
CA THR A 192 13.88 -13.34 23.89
C THR A 192 13.43 -12.43 22.75
N ARG A 193 14.04 -12.58 21.57
CA ARG A 193 13.67 -11.84 20.36
C ARG A 193 12.27 -12.22 19.86
N VAL A 194 11.96 -13.52 19.86
CA VAL A 194 10.64 -14.03 19.44
C VAL A 194 9.56 -13.55 20.40
N VAL A 195 9.82 -13.65 21.71
CA VAL A 195 8.86 -13.24 22.75
C VAL A 195 8.58 -11.74 22.69
N SER A 196 9.63 -10.91 22.61
CA SER A 196 9.50 -9.45 22.50
C SER A 196 8.73 -9.04 21.26
N LEU A 197 9.02 -9.64 20.10
CA LEU A 197 8.27 -9.38 18.87
C LEU A 197 6.81 -9.81 18.97
N GLY A 198 6.54 -10.95 19.60
CA GLY A 198 5.18 -11.40 19.86
C GLY A 198 4.38 -10.37 20.65
N TRP A 199 4.95 -9.83 21.73
CA TRP A 199 4.31 -8.77 22.53
C TRP A 199 4.06 -7.48 21.75
N ILE A 200 5.02 -7.07 20.90
CA ILE A 200 4.85 -5.91 20.02
C ILE A 200 3.70 -6.14 19.02
N CYS A 201 3.67 -7.30 18.37
CA CYS A 201 2.62 -7.66 17.40
C CYS A 201 1.25 -7.69 18.08
N VAL A 202 1.14 -8.31 19.26
CA VAL A 202 -0.12 -8.39 20.01
C VAL A 202 -0.56 -6.99 20.46
N GLY A 203 0.34 -6.21 21.05
CA GLY A 203 0.04 -4.84 21.51
C GLY A 203 -0.47 -3.96 20.37
N PHE A 204 0.22 -3.99 19.22
CA PHE A 204 -0.23 -3.26 18.03
C PHE A 204 -1.60 -3.76 17.55
N SER A 205 -1.79 -5.08 17.46
CA SER A 205 -3.06 -5.68 17.02
C SER A 205 -4.23 -5.24 17.91
N VAL A 206 -4.03 -5.16 19.24
CA VAL A 206 -5.02 -4.65 20.19
C VAL A 206 -5.33 -3.17 19.92
N CYS A 207 -4.32 -2.34 19.66
CA CYS A 207 -4.52 -0.92 19.36
C CYS A 207 -5.35 -0.68 18.09
N VAL A 208 -5.28 -1.57 17.08
CA VAL A 208 -6.10 -1.44 15.85
C VAL A 208 -7.60 -1.49 16.15
N PHE A 209 -8.02 -2.19 17.22
CA PHE A 209 -9.42 -2.27 17.63
C PHE A 209 -9.97 -0.99 18.28
N VAL A 210 -9.13 0.01 18.57
CA VAL A 210 -9.58 1.30 19.10
C VAL A 210 -10.54 2.00 18.12
N ALA A 211 -10.28 1.93 16.81
CA ALA A 211 -11.15 2.57 15.81
C ALA A 211 -12.56 1.94 15.75
N PRO A 212 -12.73 0.60 15.62
CA PRO A 212 -14.03 -0.05 15.75
C PRO A 212 -14.74 0.25 17.09
N LEU A 213 -14.02 0.20 18.22
CA LEU A 213 -14.61 0.48 19.53
C LEU A 213 -15.11 1.91 19.64
N SER A 214 -14.38 2.87 19.08
CA SER A 214 -14.81 4.28 19.04
C SER A 214 -16.14 4.48 18.30
N ILE A 215 -16.40 3.68 17.26
CA ILE A 215 -17.65 3.74 16.48
C ILE A 215 -18.82 3.16 17.30
N ILE A 216 -18.59 2.10 18.08
CA ILE A 216 -19.63 1.49 18.92
C ILE A 216 -19.98 2.39 20.11
N VAL A 217 -18.98 3.04 20.70
CA VAL A 217 -19.13 3.84 21.94
C VAL A 217 -19.60 5.26 21.68
N SER A 218 -19.45 5.79 20.47
CA SER A 218 -20.00 7.11 20.12
C SER A 218 -21.44 6.94 19.62
N PRO A 219 -22.48 7.18 20.44
CA PRO A 219 -23.83 7.25 19.91
C PRO A 219 -23.88 8.52 19.07
N PHE A 220 -24.29 8.37 17.81
CA PHE A 220 -24.62 9.51 16.95
C PHE A 220 -25.69 10.40 17.58
#